data_AF-X1RF77-F1
#
_entry.id   AF-X1RF77-F1
#
_cell.length_a   1.000
_cell.length_b   1.000
_cell.length_c   1.000
_cell.angle_alpha   90.00
_cell.angle_beta   90.00
_cell.angle_gamma   90.00
#
_symmetry.space_group_name_H-M   'P 1'
#
loop_
_entity.id
_entity.type
_entity.pdbx_description
1 polymer ?
#
loop_
_entity_poly.entity_id
_entity_poly.type
_entity_poly.pdbx_seq_one_letter_code
_entity_poly.pdbx_strand_id
1 'polypeptide(L)'
;MLLKQEKLRLVVDADGLNNLSRIKNWPTKLKAELILTPHPGEMKRLWRGLFREQLPSGRQQQAALLAQYTKTIVALKGAGTVVTDGQRVYINRTGNPGMATAGSGDVLTGVITALIR
;
A
#
# COMPACT_ATOMS: atom_id res chain seq x y z
N MET A 1 15.44 3.19 -12.56
CA MET A 1 14.31 2.50 -11.90
C MET A 1 14.11 3.14 -10.54
N LEU A 2 13.04 3.91 -10.34
CA LEU A 2 12.80 4.76 -9.14
C LEU A 2 12.94 3.99 -7.81
N LEU A 3 12.52 2.72 -7.78
CA LEU A 3 12.63 1.84 -6.61
C LEU A 3 14.06 1.61 -6.09
N LYS A 4 15.07 1.83 -6.95
CA LYS A 4 16.50 1.62 -6.64
C LYS A 4 17.22 2.89 -6.18
N GLN A 5 16.54 4.03 -6.12
CA GLN A 5 17.14 5.27 -5.65
C GLN A 5 17.12 5.33 -4.13
N GLU A 6 18.29 5.51 -3.53
CA GLU A 6 18.43 5.71 -2.09
C GLU A 6 17.92 7.10 -1.69
N LYS A 7 17.41 7.22 -0.45
CA LYS A 7 16.85 8.46 0.12
C LYS A 7 15.62 9.02 -0.62
N LEU A 8 15.10 8.32 -1.62
CA LEU A 8 13.86 8.67 -2.27
C LEU A 8 12.68 8.07 -1.49
N ARG A 9 11.66 8.87 -1.23
CA ARG A 9 10.41 8.43 -0.65
C ARG A 9 9.31 8.46 -1.70
N LEU A 10 8.58 7.36 -1.85
CA LEU A 10 7.62 7.17 -2.92
C LEU A 10 6.27 6.75 -2.37
N VAL A 11 5.21 7.43 -2.80
CA VAL A 11 3.84 6.94 -2.64
C VAL A 11 3.44 6.26 -3.95
N VAL A 12 2.93 5.04 -3.87
CA VAL A 12 2.53 4.24 -5.03
C VAL A 12 1.04 3.93 -4.92
N ASP A 13 0.26 4.42 -5.87
CA ASP A 13 -1.19 4.21 -5.97
C ASP A 13 -1.58 3.69 -7.35
N ALA A 14 -2.83 3.22 -7.49
CA ALA A 14 -3.48 2.91 -8.75
C ALA A 14 -2.61 2.04 -9.69
N ASP A 15 -2.35 2.51 -10.91
CA ASP A 15 -1.55 1.78 -11.90
C ASP A 15 -0.10 1.58 -11.51
N GLY A 16 0.44 2.40 -10.60
CA GLY A 16 1.72 2.13 -9.97
C GLY A 16 1.72 0.80 -9.22
N LEU A 17 0.64 0.50 -8.49
CA LEU A 17 0.47 -0.77 -7.77
C LEU A 17 0.20 -1.94 -8.72
N ASN A 18 -0.58 -1.71 -9.80
CA ASN A 18 -0.80 -2.72 -10.84
C ASN A 18 0.52 -3.14 -11.50
N ASN A 19 1.37 -2.17 -11.86
CA ASN A 19 2.69 -2.45 -12.42
C ASN A 19 3.62 -3.13 -11.41
N LEU A 20 3.62 -2.66 -10.16
CA LEU A 20 4.43 -3.24 -9.09
C LEU A 20 4.09 -4.72 -8.84
N SER A 21 2.80 -5.08 -8.91
CA SER A 21 2.32 -6.46 -8.72
C SER A 21 2.85 -7.45 -9.77
N ARG A 22 3.32 -6.96 -10.93
CA ARG A 22 3.88 -7.78 -12.01
C ARG A 22 5.39 -7.98 -11.89
N ILE A 23 6.07 -7.22 -11.03
CA ILE A 23 7.53 -7.29 -10.88
C ILE A 23 7.86 -8.34 -9.82
N LYS A 24 8.37 -9.50 -10.25
CA LYS A 24 8.80 -10.55 -9.32
C LYS A 24 9.91 -10.05 -8.39
N ASN A 25 9.77 -10.36 -7.10
CA ASN A 25 10.73 -10.07 -6.04
C ASN A 25 11.17 -8.60 -6.03
N TRP A 26 10.27 -7.66 -6.34
CA TRP A 26 10.61 -6.23 -6.25
C TRP A 26 11.05 -5.77 -4.85
N PRO A 27 10.59 -6.36 -3.72
CA PRO A 27 11.02 -5.91 -2.40
C PRO A 27 12.53 -6.08 -2.17
N THR A 28 13.16 -7.09 -2.78
CA THR A 28 14.62 -7.30 -2.66
C THR A 28 15.42 -6.28 -3.47
N LYS A 29 14.76 -5.56 -4.36
CA LYS A 29 15.36 -4.51 -5.21
C LYS A 29 15.12 -3.11 -4.64
N LEU A 30 14.45 -3.00 -3.49
CA LEU A 30 14.03 -1.76 -2.90
C LEU A 30 15.20 -1.05 -2.19
N LYS A 31 15.45 0.20 -2.58
CA LYS A 31 16.36 1.13 -1.89
C LYS A 31 15.66 2.44 -1.47
N ALA A 32 14.50 2.71 -2.07
CA ALA A 32 13.61 3.80 -1.71
C ALA A 32 12.70 3.41 -0.53
N GLU A 33 12.21 4.38 0.23
CA GLU A 33 11.15 4.16 1.21
C GLU A 33 9.80 4.27 0.51
N LEU A 34 8.92 3.28 0.68
CA LEU A 34 7.65 3.22 -0.03
C LEU A 34 6.45 3.29 0.92
N ILE A 35 5.44 4.02 0.47
CA ILE A 35 4.07 3.94 0.97
C ILE A 35 3.18 3.41 -0.15
N LEU A 36 2.49 2.32 0.12
CA LEU A 36 1.54 1.69 -0.79
C LEU A 36 0.11 2.03 -0.34
N THR A 37 -0.75 2.46 -1.25
CA THR A 37 -2.14 2.85 -0.94
C THR A 37 -3.20 1.95 -1.58
N PRO A 38 -3.09 0.60 -1.50
CA PRO A 38 -3.97 -0.28 -2.25
C PRO A 38 -5.42 -0.20 -1.78
N HIS A 39 -6.36 -0.23 -2.72
CA HIS A 39 -7.73 -0.69 -2.42
C HIS A 39 -7.79 -2.24 -2.40
N PRO A 40 -8.90 -2.87 -1.97
CA PRO A 40 -8.95 -4.34 -1.80
C PRO A 40 -8.63 -5.16 -3.06
N GLY A 41 -8.90 -4.61 -4.26
CA GLY A 41 -8.58 -5.26 -5.53
C GLY A 41 -7.08 -5.22 -5.85
N GLU A 42 -6.42 -4.09 -5.60
CA GLU A 42 -4.97 -3.95 -5.75
C GLU A 42 -4.22 -4.80 -4.72
N MET A 43 -4.70 -4.83 -3.47
CA MET A 43 -4.14 -5.68 -2.43
C MET A 43 -4.12 -7.16 -2.87
N LYS A 44 -5.23 -7.66 -3.43
CA LYS A 44 -5.29 -9.02 -3.99
C LYS A 44 -4.26 -9.25 -5.10
N ARG A 45 -4.07 -8.27 -6.00
CA ARG A 45 -3.09 -8.37 -7.10
C ARG A 45 -1.65 -8.37 -6.58
N LEU A 46 -1.31 -7.46 -5.68
CA LEU A 46 0.00 -7.41 -5.03
C LEU A 46 0.30 -8.71 -4.28
N TRP A 47 -0.69 -9.21 -3.52
CA TRP A 47 -0.54 -10.44 -2.77
C TRP A 47 -0.22 -11.64 -3.68
N ARG A 48 -1.01 -11.84 -4.75
CA ARG A 48 -0.78 -12.92 -5.70
C ARG A 48 0.57 -12.81 -6.45
N GLY A 49 1.09 -11.59 -6.59
CA GLY A 49 2.39 -11.34 -7.21
C GLY A 49 3.59 -11.67 -6.31
N LEU A 50 3.40 -11.71 -4.99
CA LEU A 50 4.47 -11.83 -4.00
C LEU A 50 4.42 -13.13 -3.19
N PHE A 51 3.23 -13.61 -2.89
CA PHE A 51 2.98 -14.76 -2.03
C PHE A 51 2.40 -15.93 -2.82
N ARG A 52 2.65 -17.14 -2.34
CA ARG A 52 2.00 -18.37 -2.88
C ARG A 52 0.80 -18.78 -2.03
N GLU A 53 0.73 -18.26 -0.82
CA GLU A 53 -0.30 -18.50 0.18
C GLU A 53 -1.59 -17.74 -0.18
N GLN A 54 -2.72 -18.23 0.36
CA GLN A 54 -3.99 -17.54 0.22
C GLN A 54 -3.96 -16.19 0.94
N LEU A 55 -4.66 -15.19 0.37
CA LEU A 55 -4.83 -13.90 1.02
C LEU A 55 -5.64 -14.09 2.32
N PRO A 56 -5.16 -13.60 3.48
CA PRO A 56 -5.90 -13.68 4.73
C PRO A 56 -7.28 -13.04 4.62
N SER A 57 -8.26 -13.49 5.40
CA SER A 57 -9.60 -12.89 5.42
C SER A 57 -9.62 -11.49 6.06
N GLY A 58 -8.78 -11.26 7.07
CA GLY A 58 -8.73 -10.01 7.83
C GLY A 58 -7.89 -8.92 7.16
N ARG A 59 -8.48 -7.74 6.90
CA ARG A 59 -7.79 -6.58 6.29
C ARG A 59 -6.56 -6.11 7.05
N GLN A 60 -6.60 -6.14 8.39
CA GLN A 60 -5.46 -5.78 9.23
C GLN A 60 -4.28 -6.72 9.01
N GLN A 61 -4.57 -8.03 8.98
CA GLN A 61 -3.57 -9.05 8.75
C GLN A 61 -3.00 -8.98 7.33
N GLN A 62 -3.85 -8.75 6.31
CA GLN A 62 -3.39 -8.53 4.94
C GLN A 62 -2.38 -7.37 4.85
N ALA A 63 -2.74 -6.22 5.42
CA ALA A 63 -1.90 -5.03 5.39
C ALA A 63 -0.60 -5.23 6.16
N ALA A 64 -0.66 -5.81 7.36
CA ALA A 64 0.51 -6.01 8.22
C ALA A 64 1.50 -7.00 7.61
N LEU A 65 1.03 -8.14 7.08
CA LEU A 65 1.89 -9.13 6.44
C LEU A 65 2.53 -8.57 5.16
N LEU A 66 1.78 -7.82 4.35
CA LEU A 66 2.33 -7.17 3.17
C LEU A 66 3.40 -6.15 3.56
N ALA A 67 3.11 -5.26 4.51
CA ALA A 67 4.04 -4.24 5.00
C ALA A 67 5.33 -4.85 5.55
N GLN A 68 5.22 -5.87 6.40
CA GLN A 68 6.34 -6.57 6.99
C GLN A 68 7.21 -7.26 5.95
N TYR A 69 6.60 -8.00 5.01
CA TYR A 69 7.33 -8.72 3.97
C TYR A 69 8.04 -7.76 3.01
N THR A 70 7.38 -6.67 2.64
CA THR A 70 7.90 -5.72 1.65
C THR A 70 8.78 -4.63 2.25
N LYS A 71 8.81 -4.50 3.58
CA LYS A 71 9.43 -3.40 4.33
C LYS A 71 8.91 -2.02 3.88
N THR A 72 7.59 -1.92 3.74
CA THR A 72 6.91 -0.69 3.31
C THR A 72 5.82 -0.29 4.29
N ILE A 73 5.34 0.96 4.18
CA ILE A 73 4.10 1.37 4.83
C ILE A 73 2.94 1.03 3.90
N VAL A 74 1.87 0.44 4.44
CA VAL A 74 0.67 0.09 3.68
C VAL A 74 -0.54 0.82 4.26
N ALA A 75 -1.24 1.58 3.41
CA ALA A 75 -2.54 2.17 3.68
C ALA A 75 -3.62 1.44 2.86
N LEU A 76 -4.21 0.38 3.42
CA LEU A 76 -5.25 -0.43 2.78
C LEU A 76 -6.61 0.27 2.84
N LYS A 77 -6.99 0.88 1.72
CA LYS A 77 -8.21 1.67 1.54
C LYS A 77 -9.48 0.83 1.68
N GLY A 78 -10.57 1.50 2.07
CA GLY A 78 -11.90 0.93 2.34
C GLY A 78 -12.50 1.50 3.64
N ALA A 79 -13.73 1.12 3.99
CA ALA A 79 -14.37 1.54 5.24
C ALA A 79 -13.51 1.12 6.44
N GLY A 80 -13.02 2.06 7.25
CA GLY A 80 -11.95 1.76 8.20
C GLY A 80 -10.63 1.52 7.46
N THR A 81 -9.98 2.58 6.98
CA THR A 81 -8.68 2.42 6.28
C THR A 81 -7.65 1.94 7.29
N VAL A 82 -6.94 0.86 6.93
CA VAL A 82 -5.89 0.29 7.79
C VAL A 82 -4.55 0.84 7.34
N VAL A 83 -3.78 1.41 8.25
CA VAL A 83 -2.43 1.91 8.01
C VAL A 83 -1.44 1.16 8.90
N THR A 84 -0.37 0.62 8.34
CA THR A 84 0.62 -0.15 9.10
C THR A 84 2.00 -0.15 8.43
N ASP A 85 3.04 -0.22 9.25
CA ASP A 85 4.44 -0.49 8.86
C ASP A 85 4.82 -1.97 9.04
N GLY A 86 3.83 -2.83 9.36
CA GLY A 86 4.02 -4.25 9.66
C GLY A 86 4.25 -4.55 11.16
N GLN A 87 4.50 -3.54 12.00
CA GLN A 87 4.60 -3.68 13.45
C GLN A 87 3.44 -3.02 14.18
N ARG A 88 3.12 -1.79 13.80
CA ARG A 88 2.03 -0.99 14.38
C ARG A 88 0.87 -0.94 13.40
N VAL A 89 -0.35 -1.03 13.92
CA VAL A 89 -1.57 -0.97 13.11
C VAL A 89 -2.44 0.18 13.61
N TYR A 90 -2.81 1.05 12.68
CA TYR A 90 -3.76 2.14 12.89
C TYR A 90 -4.98 1.93 12.01
N ILE A 91 -6.15 2.30 12.52
CA ILE A 91 -7.42 2.22 11.78
C ILE A 91 -8.01 3.60 11.74
N ASN A 92 -8.06 4.20 10.55
CA ASN A 92 -8.81 5.42 10.35
C ASN A 92 -10.30 5.08 10.20
N ARG A 93 -11.09 5.39 11.24
CA ARG A 93 -12.54 5.19 11.28
C ARG A 93 -13.33 6.37 10.71
N THR A 94 -12.66 7.46 10.35
CA THR A 94 -13.29 8.63 9.72
C THR A 94 -13.60 8.37 8.25
N GLY A 95 -14.48 9.21 7.68
CA GLY A 95 -14.95 9.11 6.31
C GLY A 95 -16.40 8.64 6.21
N ASN A 96 -16.99 8.79 5.03
CA ASN A 96 -18.37 8.41 4.73
C ASN A 96 -18.44 7.69 3.38
N PRO A 97 -19.55 7.00 3.05
CA PRO A 97 -19.69 6.28 1.78
C PRO A 97 -19.45 7.15 0.53
N GLY A 98 -19.69 8.47 0.61
CA GLY A 98 -19.42 9.41 -0.49
C GLY A 98 -17.93 9.54 -0.85
N MET A 99 -17.02 9.07 0.00
CA MET A 99 -15.59 8.99 -0.30
C MET A 99 -15.23 7.77 -1.18
N ALA A 100 -16.18 6.87 -1.47
CA ALA A 100 -16.00 5.78 -2.43
C ALA A 100 -16.19 6.25 -3.90
N THR A 101 -16.09 7.55 -4.16
CA THR A 101 -16.11 8.15 -5.49
C THR A 101 -14.70 8.10 -6.11
N ALA A 102 -14.61 7.98 -7.44
CA ALA A 102 -13.35 8.08 -8.17
C ALA A 102 -12.64 9.41 -7.82
N GLY A 103 -11.32 9.37 -7.61
CA GLY A 103 -10.48 10.55 -7.29
C GLY A 103 -10.18 10.78 -5.80
N SER A 104 -10.92 10.20 -4.86
CA SER A 104 -10.62 10.33 -3.42
C SER A 104 -9.28 9.71 -3.02
N GLY A 105 -8.85 8.67 -3.74
CA GLY A 105 -7.53 8.05 -3.60
C GLY A 105 -6.39 8.98 -3.96
N ASP A 106 -6.55 9.81 -5.00
CA ASP A 106 -5.53 10.75 -5.46
C ASP A 106 -5.30 11.87 -4.43
N VAL A 107 -6.39 12.34 -3.79
CA VAL A 107 -6.30 13.32 -2.68
C VAL A 107 -5.53 12.73 -1.49
N LEU A 108 -5.83 11.48 -1.10
CA LEU A 108 -5.11 10.80 -0.03
C LEU A 108 -3.62 10.64 -0.36
N THR A 109 -3.31 10.21 -1.58
CA THR A 109 -1.93 10.07 -2.08
C THR A 109 -1.19 11.40 -2.06
N GLY A 110 -1.84 12.49 -2.47
CA GLY A 110 -1.29 13.84 -2.42
C GLY A 110 -0.98 14.32 -1.00
N VAL A 111 -1.92 14.13 -0.07
CA VAL A 111 -1.73 14.50 1.35
C VAL A 111 -0.58 13.71 1.98
N ILE A 112 -0.52 12.39 1.75
CA ILE A 112 0.58 11.56 2.24
C ILE A 112 1.92 12.07 1.68
N THR A 113 1.98 12.34 0.37
CA THR A 113 3.20 12.84 -0.27
C THR A 113 3.64 14.19 0.30
N ALA A 114 2.70 15.10 0.58
CA ALA A 114 2.99 16.41 1.15
C ALA A 114 3.51 16.37 2.60
N LEU A 115 3.17 15.32 3.35
CA LEU A 115 3.55 15.17 4.76
C LEU A 115 4.88 14.41 4.95
N ILE A 116 5.34 13.72 3.92
CA ILE A 116 6.61 13.00 3.94
C ILE A 116 7.74 13.99 3.59
N ARG A 117 8.57 14.34 4.57
CA ARG A 117 9.80 15.17 4.41
C ARG A 117 11.07 14.34 4.52
#